data_AF-L1NYD5-F1
#
_entry.id   AF-L1NYD5-F1
#
_cell.length_a   1.000
_cell.length_b   1.000
_cell.length_c   1.000
_cell.angle_alpha   90.00
_cell.angle_beta   90.00
_cell.angle_gamma   90.00
#
_symmetry.space_group_name_H-M   'P 1'
#
loop_
_entity.id
_entity.type
_entity.pdbx_description
1 polymer ?
#
loop_
_entity_poly.entity_id
_entity_poly.type
_entity_poly.pdbx_seq_one_letter_code
_entity_poly.pdbx_strand_id
1 'polypeptide(L)'
;LFKNAEEGEAKGVPTHLDVSWLSYVEKCQYLLEDQPLDSLKIAQLLEEKVYRISIADDTAPTIEEYNIQVGLAPGGVVFVWLHNYGRVIEVGRYQAKKIKDIDFVTKKEADEYYKRTGDVILDEHTIEQRDYVIKLGLPKEKIRMQYQQCGTSVTEPLVIEDVFKIPYGLWDSYRKRYLWKMTLITKDKNKYIHSYYYGGLNHEGEILFGERTWGENQIEKYKIPEKFQYTSLIPRAIPFVIFIKWFGDDGKLYRLWNNFNVAEVMDSFEKAFKGQENEVGNLIIEVNNTKTDANICLKVGEREVWICNVDLRINEIEEWQ
;
A
#
# COMPACT_ATOMS: atom_id res chain seq x y z
N LEU A 1 19.41 -6.69 -8.22
CA LEU A 1 19.38 -8.17 -8.16
C LEU A 1 19.97 -8.57 -6.82
N PHE A 2 19.16 -8.55 -5.76
CA PHE A 2 19.58 -9.07 -4.47
C PHE A 2 19.59 -10.60 -4.59
N LYS A 3 20.78 -11.20 -4.45
CA LYS A 3 20.91 -12.64 -4.35
C LYS A 3 20.12 -13.09 -3.13
N ASN A 4 19.20 -14.03 -3.35
CA ASN A 4 18.52 -14.77 -2.30
C ASN A 4 19.57 -15.25 -1.29
N ALA A 5 19.32 -14.97 -0.01
CA ALA A 5 20.04 -15.60 1.07
C ALA A 5 19.94 -17.13 0.88
N GLU A 6 21.07 -17.79 1.05
CA GLU A 6 21.21 -19.25 1.05
C GLU A 6 20.08 -19.89 1.88
N GLU A 7 19.59 -21.07 1.43
CA GLU A 7 18.63 -21.91 2.16
C GLU A 7 19.17 -22.22 3.57
N GLY A 8 18.95 -21.30 4.50
CA GLY A 8 19.30 -21.44 5.91
C GLY A 8 18.20 -22.15 6.66
N GLU A 9 18.57 -22.82 7.76
CA GLU A 9 17.65 -23.37 8.75
C GLU A 9 16.50 -22.38 9.04
N ALA A 10 15.30 -22.93 9.24
CA ALA A 10 14.12 -22.14 9.58
C ALA A 10 14.43 -21.22 10.77
N LYS A 11 14.55 -19.92 10.48
CA LYS A 11 14.76 -18.90 11.51
C LYS A 11 13.48 -18.80 12.33
N GLY A 12 13.62 -18.73 13.66
CA GLY A 12 12.49 -18.53 14.55
C GLY A 12 11.77 -17.19 14.30
N VAL A 13 10.61 -17.02 14.93
CA VAL A 13 9.83 -15.77 14.85
C VAL A 13 10.71 -14.60 15.31
N PRO A 14 10.83 -13.52 14.51
CA PRO A 14 11.68 -12.39 14.87
C PRO A 14 11.17 -11.70 16.14
N THR A 15 12.10 -11.37 17.03
CA THR A 15 11.81 -10.79 18.34
C THR A 15 12.23 -9.34 18.48
N HIS A 16 13.26 -8.92 17.76
CA HIS A 16 13.80 -7.57 17.82
C HIS A 16 14.16 -7.05 16.44
N LEU A 17 14.21 -5.73 16.30
CA LEU A 17 14.61 -5.03 15.09
C LEU A 17 15.77 -4.09 15.39
N ASP A 18 16.86 -4.30 14.65
CA ASP A 18 17.95 -3.36 14.48
C ASP A 18 17.94 -2.84 13.04
N VAL A 19 17.98 -1.51 12.87
CA VAL A 19 18.11 -0.90 11.56
C VAL A 19 18.86 0.42 11.64
N SER A 20 19.77 0.64 10.69
CA SER A 20 20.41 1.93 10.50
C SER A 20 20.41 2.28 9.02
N TRP A 21 20.34 3.58 8.72
CA TRP A 21 20.38 4.03 7.34
C TRP A 21 20.89 5.46 7.22
N LEU A 22 21.45 5.75 6.06
CA LEU A 22 21.81 7.09 5.61
C LEU A 22 20.62 7.70 4.84
N SER A 23 20.14 8.86 5.29
CA SER A 23 19.15 9.65 4.57
C SER A 23 19.84 10.72 3.73
N TYR A 24 19.85 10.52 2.41
CA TYR A 24 20.44 11.45 1.45
C TYR A 24 19.74 12.82 1.43
N VAL A 25 18.41 12.81 1.59
CA VAL A 25 17.60 14.04 1.55
C VAL A 25 17.73 14.82 2.84
N GLU A 26 17.78 14.13 3.99
CA GLU A 26 17.88 14.75 5.31
C GLU A 26 19.31 15.00 5.77
N LYS A 27 20.29 14.46 5.03
CA LYS A 27 21.73 14.58 5.31
C LYS A 27 22.08 14.09 6.71
N CYS A 28 21.58 12.92 7.09
CA CYS A 28 21.83 12.35 8.40
C CYS A 28 21.79 10.83 8.40
N GLN A 29 22.36 10.23 9.44
CA GLN A 29 22.23 8.81 9.72
C GLN A 29 21.25 8.57 10.86
N TYR A 30 20.37 7.61 10.67
CA TYR A 30 19.44 7.12 11.68
C TYR A 30 19.86 5.77 12.20
N LEU A 31 19.54 5.52 13.47
CA LEU A 31 19.79 4.26 14.15
C LEU A 31 18.58 3.90 15.02
N LEU A 32 18.12 2.66 14.86
CA LEU A 32 17.15 1.99 15.68
C LEU A 32 17.79 0.69 16.16
N GLU A 33 17.91 0.52 17.47
CA GLU A 33 18.54 -0.65 18.08
C GLU A 33 17.60 -1.28 19.08
N ASP A 34 17.68 -2.61 19.15
CA ASP A 34 17.07 -3.50 20.14
C ASP A 34 15.58 -3.20 20.37
N GLN A 35 14.84 -2.93 19.29
CA GLN A 35 13.41 -2.64 19.41
C GLN A 35 12.61 -3.92 19.44
N PRO A 36 11.81 -4.18 20.49
CA PRO A 36 11.00 -5.37 20.57
C PRO A 36 9.91 -5.35 19.50
N LEU A 37 9.78 -6.47 18.79
CA LEU A 37 8.69 -6.75 17.87
C LEU A 37 7.54 -7.42 18.62
N ASP A 38 6.31 -7.25 18.12
CA ASP A 38 5.16 -8.01 18.60
C ASP A 38 5.23 -9.45 18.06
N SER A 39 6.13 -10.25 18.63
CA SER A 39 6.37 -11.63 18.19
C SER A 39 5.15 -12.52 18.34
N LEU A 40 4.25 -12.23 19.28
CA LEU A 40 3.01 -12.98 19.43
C LEU A 40 2.10 -12.74 18.21
N LYS A 41 1.88 -11.48 17.84
CA LYS A 41 1.12 -11.13 16.64
C LYS A 41 1.77 -11.68 15.37
N ILE A 42 3.10 -11.59 15.26
CA ILE A 42 3.83 -12.12 14.10
C ILE A 42 3.68 -13.64 14.02
N ALA A 43 3.87 -14.36 15.13
CA ALA A 43 3.73 -15.82 15.18
C ALA A 43 2.31 -16.26 14.78
N GLN A 44 1.28 -15.59 15.31
CA GLN A 44 -0.12 -15.85 14.96
C GLN A 44 -0.36 -15.67 13.46
N LEU A 45 0.11 -14.56 12.88
CA LEU A 45 -0.06 -14.31 11.44
C LEU A 45 0.69 -15.32 10.57
N LEU A 46 1.89 -15.74 10.97
CA LEU A 46 2.64 -16.79 10.26
C LEU A 46 1.90 -18.14 10.31
N GLU A 47 1.29 -18.49 11.45
CA GLU A 47 0.48 -19.70 11.59
C GLU A 47 -0.81 -19.65 10.77
N GLU A 48 -1.45 -18.47 10.69
CA GLU A 48 -2.68 -18.24 9.92
C GLU A 48 -2.45 -18.29 8.39
N LYS A 49 -1.21 -18.07 7.94
CA LYS A 49 -0.79 -18.02 6.54
C LYS A 49 -1.60 -17.00 5.70
N VAL A 50 -1.37 -17.01 4.39
CA VAL A 50 -2.06 -16.14 3.43
C VAL A 50 -2.86 -16.99 2.45
N TYR A 51 -4.14 -16.64 2.28
CA TYR A 51 -4.99 -17.26 1.28
C TYR A 51 -4.96 -16.39 0.03
N ARG A 52 -4.54 -16.97 -1.10
CA ARG A 52 -4.55 -16.32 -2.40
C ARG A 52 -5.53 -17.01 -3.32
N ILE A 53 -6.29 -16.21 -4.08
CA ILE A 53 -7.20 -16.71 -5.10
C ILE A 53 -6.40 -17.50 -6.15
N SER A 54 -6.98 -18.63 -6.59
CA SER A 54 -6.36 -19.45 -7.63
C SER A 54 -6.21 -18.70 -8.96
N ILE A 55 -5.17 -19.06 -9.71
CA ILE A 55 -4.82 -18.49 -11.02
C ILE A 55 -4.78 -19.56 -12.13
N ALA A 56 -5.26 -20.78 -11.86
CA ALA A 56 -5.12 -21.93 -12.77
C ALA A 56 -6.27 -22.95 -12.61
N ASP A 57 -6.19 -24.07 -13.33
CA ASP A 57 -7.18 -25.16 -13.37
C ASP A 57 -7.53 -25.76 -12.00
N ASP A 58 -6.64 -25.64 -11.00
CA ASP A 58 -6.96 -25.99 -9.61
C ASP A 58 -7.70 -24.82 -8.94
N THR A 59 -8.99 -24.97 -8.70
CA THR A 59 -9.83 -23.91 -8.11
C THR A 59 -9.53 -23.64 -6.62
N ALA A 60 -8.69 -24.43 -5.97
CA ALA A 60 -8.35 -24.26 -4.56
C ALA A 60 -7.49 -22.99 -4.30
N PRO A 61 -7.78 -22.23 -3.23
CA PRO A 61 -6.91 -21.13 -2.82
C PRO A 61 -5.49 -21.63 -2.55
N THR A 62 -4.50 -20.91 -3.06
CA THR A 62 -3.11 -21.16 -2.69
C THR A 62 -2.86 -20.62 -1.28
N ILE A 63 -2.17 -21.42 -0.46
CA ILE A 63 -1.77 -21.02 0.89
C ILE A 63 -0.28 -20.65 0.85
N GLU A 64 0.04 -19.41 1.19
CA GLU A 64 1.39 -18.86 1.12
C GLU A 64 1.87 -18.33 2.47
N GLU A 65 3.19 -18.22 2.62
CA GLU A 65 3.83 -17.64 3.79
C GLU A 65 3.97 -16.12 3.65
N TYR A 66 4.07 -15.44 4.78
CA TYR A 66 4.46 -14.03 4.81
C TYR A 66 5.98 -13.88 4.72
N ASN A 67 6.42 -12.81 4.06
CA ASN A 67 7.75 -12.25 4.26
C ASN A 67 7.67 -11.09 5.27
N ILE A 68 8.81 -10.68 5.82
CA ILE A 68 8.91 -9.45 6.60
C ILE A 68 9.46 -8.31 5.73
N GLN A 69 8.85 -7.14 5.83
CA GLN A 69 9.27 -5.93 5.14
C GLN A 69 9.46 -4.80 6.14
N VAL A 70 10.56 -4.06 6.00
CA VAL A 70 10.86 -2.88 6.81
C VAL A 70 10.77 -1.63 5.93
N GLY A 71 9.94 -0.67 6.33
CA GLY A 71 9.81 0.64 5.68
C GLY A 71 10.55 1.71 6.46
N LEU A 72 11.25 2.56 5.74
CA LEU A 72 11.97 3.70 6.30
C LEU A 72 11.35 4.97 5.75
N ALA A 73 10.82 5.81 6.64
CA ALA A 73 10.22 7.08 6.30
C ALA A 73 11.05 8.25 6.90
N PRO A 74 11.01 9.43 6.26
CA PRO A 74 11.72 10.60 6.76
C PRO A 74 11.41 10.94 8.21
N GLY A 75 12.39 11.54 8.88
CA GLY A 75 12.29 11.88 10.30
C GLY A 75 12.56 10.69 11.21
N GLY A 76 13.12 9.60 10.70
CA GLY A 76 13.48 8.42 11.49
C GLY A 76 12.34 7.43 11.71
N VAL A 77 11.22 7.53 11.01
CA VAL A 77 10.07 6.63 11.22
C VAL A 77 10.36 5.28 10.57
N VAL A 78 10.15 4.19 11.32
CA VAL A 78 10.35 2.82 10.86
C VAL A 78 9.05 2.05 10.97
N PHE A 79 8.67 1.36 9.89
CA PHE A 79 7.51 0.49 9.84
C PHE A 79 7.93 -0.94 9.61
N VAL A 80 7.19 -1.89 10.18
CA VAL A 80 7.38 -3.31 9.95
C VAL A 80 6.05 -3.88 9.48
N TRP A 81 6.07 -4.56 8.34
CA TRP A 81 4.93 -5.29 7.81
C TRP A 81 5.26 -6.77 7.64
N LEU A 82 4.24 -7.60 7.84
CA LEU A 82 4.21 -8.90 7.19
C LEU A 82 3.60 -8.72 5.80
N HIS A 83 4.35 -9.11 4.78
CA HIS A 83 4.06 -8.86 3.39
C HIS A 83 3.97 -10.16 2.59
N ASN A 84 2.86 -10.33 1.90
CA ASN A 84 2.65 -11.28 0.82
C ASN A 84 1.87 -10.56 -0.31
N TYR A 85 1.92 -11.10 -1.53
CA TYR A 85 1.16 -10.57 -2.66
C TYR A 85 -0.33 -10.37 -2.36
N GLY A 86 -0.96 -11.30 -1.64
CA GLY A 86 -2.38 -11.25 -1.32
C GLY A 86 -2.73 -10.49 -0.04
N ARG A 87 -1.75 -10.17 0.82
CA ARG A 87 -2.00 -9.51 2.10
C ARG A 87 -0.75 -8.85 2.68
N VAL A 88 -0.91 -7.62 3.14
CA VAL A 88 0.11 -6.82 3.83
C VAL A 88 -0.48 -6.26 5.12
N ILE A 89 0.14 -6.57 6.26
CA ILE A 89 -0.34 -6.16 7.60
C ILE A 89 0.79 -5.43 8.34
N GLU A 90 0.50 -4.26 8.90
CA GLU A 90 1.44 -3.54 9.77
C GLU A 90 1.54 -4.29 11.12
N VAL A 91 2.76 -4.66 11.50
CA VAL A 91 3.08 -5.33 12.77
C VAL A 91 3.94 -4.48 13.70
N GLY A 92 4.46 -3.34 13.24
CA GLY A 92 5.19 -2.41 14.10
C GLY A 92 5.40 -1.03 13.49
N ARG A 93 5.51 -0.02 14.37
CA ARG A 93 5.90 1.36 14.05
C ARG A 93 6.83 1.86 15.14
N TYR A 94 8.03 2.29 14.74
CA TYR A 94 9.11 2.70 15.63
C TYR A 94 9.68 4.06 15.21
N GLN A 95 10.50 4.62 16.08
CA GLN A 95 11.14 5.91 15.88
C GLN A 95 12.65 5.75 16.11
N ALA A 96 13.41 5.77 15.02
CA ALA A 96 14.86 5.78 15.05
C ALA A 96 15.37 7.13 15.55
N LYS A 97 16.55 7.09 16.17
CA LYS A 97 17.28 8.29 16.60
C LYS A 97 18.19 8.75 15.49
N LYS A 98 18.20 10.04 15.22
CA LYS A 98 19.26 10.66 14.42
C LYS A 98 20.55 10.64 15.23
N ILE A 99 21.59 9.98 14.71
CA ILE A 99 22.85 9.78 15.42
C ILE A 99 24.00 10.63 14.86
N LYS A 100 23.89 11.07 13.61
CA LYS A 100 24.96 11.79 12.92
C LYS A 100 24.41 12.69 11.82
N ASP A 101 24.92 13.91 11.73
CA ASP A 101 24.78 14.79 10.57
C ASP A 101 25.83 14.45 9.51
N ILE A 102 25.45 14.53 8.24
CA ILE A 102 26.28 14.14 7.11
C ILE A 102 26.53 15.35 6.22
N ASP A 103 27.76 15.84 6.27
CA ASP A 103 28.24 16.86 5.35
C ASP A 103 28.75 16.18 4.08
N PHE A 104 27.90 16.18 3.04
CA PHE A 104 28.29 15.64 1.73
C PHE A 104 29.36 16.51 1.08
N VAL A 105 30.43 15.88 0.61
CA VAL A 105 31.53 16.53 -0.13
C VAL A 105 31.47 16.15 -1.61
N THR A 106 32.11 16.90 -2.48
CA THR A 106 32.33 16.47 -3.86
C THR A 106 33.31 15.30 -3.91
N LYS A 107 33.26 14.49 -4.97
CA LYS A 107 34.27 13.44 -5.21
C LYS A 107 35.69 14.00 -5.23
N LYS A 108 35.87 15.20 -5.79
CA LYS A 108 37.16 15.89 -5.82
C LYS A 108 37.67 16.20 -4.41
N GLU A 109 36.81 16.71 -3.53
CA GLU A 109 37.18 17.00 -2.13
C GLU A 109 37.48 15.71 -1.36
N ALA A 110 36.74 14.63 -1.61
CA ALA A 110 37.05 13.31 -1.04
C ALA A 110 38.43 12.79 -1.47
N ASP A 111 38.77 12.91 -2.76
CA ASP A 111 40.08 12.53 -3.30
C ASP A 111 41.23 13.37 -2.71
N GLU A 112 41.01 14.68 -2.56
CA GLU A 112 41.99 15.58 -1.93
C GLU A 112 42.18 15.28 -0.44
N TYR A 113 41.09 14.97 0.28
CA TYR A 113 41.13 14.56 1.68
C TYR A 113 41.94 13.27 1.87
N TYR A 114 41.70 12.27 1.03
CA TYR A 114 42.45 11.01 1.05
C TYR A 114 43.94 11.23 0.78
N LYS A 115 44.31 12.03 -0.23
CA LYS A 115 45.72 12.35 -0.53
C LYS A 115 46.43 13.03 0.64
N ARG A 116 45.71 13.83 1.44
CA ARG A 116 46.27 14.57 2.58
C ARG A 116 46.39 13.72 3.85
N THR A 117 45.42 12.86 4.11
CA THR A 117 45.26 12.19 5.42
C THR A 117 45.48 10.68 5.37
N GLY A 118 45.29 10.06 4.20
CA GLY A 118 45.20 8.61 4.04
C GLY A 118 43.82 8.03 4.39
N ASP A 119 42.90 8.83 4.93
CA ASP A 119 41.55 8.39 5.31
C ASP A 119 40.59 8.47 4.12
N VAL A 120 39.74 7.45 3.96
CA VAL A 120 38.78 7.35 2.86
C VAL A 120 37.43 7.94 3.25
N ILE A 121 36.94 8.90 2.46
CA ILE A 121 35.52 9.28 2.48
C ILE A 121 34.79 8.34 1.52
N LEU A 122 33.80 7.60 2.03
CA LEU A 122 33.05 6.65 1.24
C LEU A 122 32.23 7.36 0.15
N ASP A 123 32.03 6.70 -1.00
CA ASP A 123 31.24 7.24 -2.11
C ASP A 123 29.82 7.64 -1.67
N GLU A 124 29.21 6.93 -0.71
CA GLU A 124 27.88 7.30 -0.18
C GLU A 124 27.87 8.65 0.57
N HIS A 125 29.03 9.22 0.89
CA HIS A 125 29.15 10.54 1.50
C HIS A 125 29.47 11.63 0.45
N THR A 126 29.35 11.31 -0.83
CA THR A 126 29.57 12.27 -1.93
C THR A 126 28.27 12.90 -2.44
N ILE A 127 28.35 14.16 -2.88
CA ILE A 127 27.23 14.89 -3.51
C ILE A 127 26.78 14.18 -4.80
N GLU A 128 27.73 13.68 -5.59
CA GLU A 128 27.46 13.03 -6.86
C GLU A 128 26.68 11.73 -6.67
N GLN A 129 27.04 10.92 -5.66
CA GLN A 129 26.30 9.70 -5.35
C GLN A 129 24.92 10.01 -4.77
N ARG A 130 24.81 11.00 -3.89
CA ARG A 130 23.53 11.49 -3.37
C ARG A 130 22.58 11.87 -4.50
N ASP A 131 23.03 12.72 -5.42
CA ASP A 131 22.21 13.23 -6.51
C ASP A 131 21.87 12.13 -7.52
N TYR A 132 22.79 11.20 -7.76
CA TYR A 132 22.54 10.01 -8.58
C TYR A 132 21.44 9.12 -7.98
N VAL A 133 21.53 8.79 -6.69
CA VAL A 133 20.54 7.95 -6.01
C VAL A 133 19.18 8.64 -5.94
N ILE A 134 19.15 9.95 -5.64
CA ILE A 134 17.91 10.73 -5.68
C ILE A 134 17.32 10.64 -7.10
N LYS A 135 18.10 10.92 -8.15
CA LYS A 135 17.62 10.88 -9.53
C LYS A 135 17.12 9.51 -9.96
N LEU A 136 17.74 8.42 -9.49
CA LEU A 136 17.27 7.06 -9.75
C LEU A 136 15.93 6.75 -9.07
N GLY A 137 15.75 7.24 -7.84
CA GLY A 137 14.53 7.03 -7.07
C GLY A 137 13.37 7.96 -7.45
N LEU A 138 13.66 9.05 -8.17
CA LEU A 138 12.63 9.99 -8.58
C LEU A 138 11.75 9.42 -9.70
N PRO A 139 10.41 9.48 -9.56
CA PRO A 139 9.54 9.21 -10.70
C PRO A 139 9.79 10.28 -11.77
N LYS A 140 9.71 9.86 -13.05
CA LYS A 140 9.97 10.74 -14.20
C LYS A 140 8.98 11.92 -14.26
N GLU A 141 7.77 11.71 -13.74
CA GLU A 141 6.68 12.68 -13.74
C GLU A 141 5.97 12.61 -12.39
N LYS A 142 5.50 13.77 -11.90
CA LYS A 142 4.58 13.80 -10.76
C LYS A 142 3.15 13.80 -11.28
N ILE A 143 2.34 12.83 -10.86
CA ILE A 143 0.91 12.82 -11.14
C ILE A 143 0.24 13.84 -10.23
N ARG A 144 -0.30 14.91 -10.82
CA ARG A 144 -1.17 15.88 -10.16
C ARG A 144 -2.56 15.74 -10.75
N MET A 145 -3.50 15.17 -10.00
CA MET A 145 -4.89 15.23 -10.47
C MET A 145 -5.46 16.59 -10.11
N GLN A 146 -5.93 17.35 -11.10
CA GLN A 146 -6.45 18.70 -10.87
C GLN A 146 -7.81 18.62 -10.15
N TYR A 147 -8.03 19.51 -9.18
CA TYR A 147 -9.20 19.51 -8.29
C TYR A 147 -10.49 19.99 -8.96
N GLN A 148 -10.41 20.65 -10.12
CA GLN A 148 -11.56 21.37 -10.69
C GLN A 148 -12.36 20.57 -11.72
N GLN A 149 -11.85 19.45 -12.23
CA GLN A 149 -12.55 18.60 -13.19
C GLN A 149 -12.14 17.14 -12.94
N CYS A 150 -13.13 16.29 -12.66
CA CYS A 150 -12.95 14.85 -12.49
C CYS A 150 -12.08 14.26 -13.62
N GLY A 151 -11.03 13.52 -13.26
CA GLY A 151 -10.43 12.52 -14.16
C GLY A 151 -9.37 12.98 -15.17
N THR A 152 -8.90 14.22 -15.18
CA THR A 152 -7.70 14.56 -15.99
C THR A 152 -6.47 14.61 -15.11
N SER A 153 -5.66 13.56 -15.17
CA SER A 153 -4.31 13.58 -14.62
C SER A 153 -3.48 14.60 -15.40
N VAL A 154 -2.87 15.55 -14.69
CA VAL A 154 -1.89 16.46 -15.27
C VAL A 154 -0.53 16.05 -14.75
N THR A 155 0.39 15.79 -15.66
CA THR A 155 1.77 15.48 -15.32
C THR A 155 2.56 16.77 -15.38
N GLU A 156 3.28 17.07 -14.30
CA GLU A 156 4.22 18.17 -14.25
C GLU A 156 5.63 17.59 -14.04
N PRO A 157 6.67 18.22 -14.63
CA PRO A 157 8.05 17.81 -14.40
C PRO A 157 8.37 17.91 -12.90
N LEU A 158 8.89 16.83 -12.33
CA LEU A 158 9.38 16.85 -10.96
C LEU A 158 10.77 17.50 -10.94
N VAL A 159 10.95 18.55 -10.15
CA VAL A 159 12.27 19.17 -9.92
C VAL A 159 12.90 18.61 -8.64
N ILE A 160 14.23 18.49 -8.61
CA ILE A 160 14.94 17.85 -7.49
C ILE A 160 14.73 18.61 -6.17
N GLU A 161 14.49 19.92 -6.25
CA GLU A 161 14.23 20.80 -5.10
C GLU A 161 12.97 20.39 -4.32
N ASP A 162 11.98 19.79 -5.01
CA ASP A 162 10.76 19.32 -4.35
C ASP A 162 11.01 18.10 -3.44
N VAL A 163 12.05 17.32 -3.72
CA VAL A 163 12.45 16.16 -2.91
C VAL A 163 12.88 16.60 -1.51
N PHE A 164 13.52 17.76 -1.42
CA PHE A 164 14.01 18.31 -0.16
C PHE A 164 12.90 18.95 0.70
N LYS A 165 11.68 19.12 0.15
CA LYS A 165 10.49 19.56 0.90
C LYS A 165 9.82 18.36 1.57
N ILE A 166 10.51 17.79 2.56
CA ILE A 166 10.07 16.58 3.24
C ILE A 166 8.77 16.82 4.01
N PRO A 167 7.70 16.05 3.76
CA PRO A 167 6.44 16.17 4.49
C PRO A 167 6.50 15.35 5.79
N TYR A 168 7.26 15.83 6.78
CA TYR A 168 7.35 15.16 8.08
C TYR A 168 5.96 14.92 8.69
N GLY A 169 5.75 13.73 9.27
CA GLY A 169 4.47 13.32 9.86
C GLY A 169 3.40 12.83 8.87
N LEU A 170 3.63 12.95 7.55
CA LEU A 170 2.66 12.50 6.55
C LEU A 170 2.31 11.01 6.68
N TRP A 171 3.30 10.14 6.87
CA TRP A 171 3.08 8.70 7.02
C TRP A 171 2.25 8.35 8.26
N ASP A 172 2.38 9.09 9.36
CA ASP A 172 1.53 8.87 10.54
C ASP A 172 0.06 9.22 10.24
N SER A 173 -0.20 10.22 9.39
CA SER A 173 -1.56 10.57 8.96
C SER A 173 -2.25 9.44 8.18
N TYR A 174 -1.47 8.64 7.43
CA TYR A 174 -1.99 7.50 6.65
C TYR A 174 -2.39 6.30 7.51
N ARG A 175 -1.95 6.25 8.77
CA ARG A 175 -2.25 5.15 9.70
C ARG A 175 -3.64 5.25 10.32
N LYS A 176 -4.35 6.36 10.11
CA LYS A 176 -5.71 6.52 10.64
C LYS A 176 -6.62 5.48 10.01
N ARG A 177 -7.22 4.65 10.85
CA ARG A 177 -8.15 3.59 10.44
C ARG A 177 -9.58 4.01 10.73
N TYR A 178 -10.48 3.57 9.85
CA TYR A 178 -11.92 3.73 9.98
C TYR A 178 -12.58 2.37 9.82
N LEU A 179 -13.72 2.14 10.47
CA LEU A 179 -14.50 0.92 10.28
C LEU A 179 -15.31 1.06 8.99
N TRP A 180 -14.89 0.41 7.90
CA TRP A 180 -15.59 0.53 6.61
C TRP A 180 -15.48 -0.73 5.73
N LYS A 181 -16.42 -0.83 4.77
CA LYS A 181 -16.49 -1.88 3.76
C LYS A 181 -16.74 -1.30 2.36
N MET A 182 -16.55 -2.14 1.34
CA MET A 182 -16.85 -1.81 -0.05
C MET A 182 -18.20 -2.41 -0.45
N THR A 183 -18.98 -1.69 -1.26
CA THR A 183 -20.20 -2.20 -1.89
C THR A 183 -20.18 -1.89 -3.39
N LEU A 184 -20.26 -2.94 -4.22
CA LEU A 184 -20.47 -2.80 -5.66
C LEU A 184 -21.97 -2.76 -5.99
N ILE A 185 -22.39 -1.71 -6.69
CA ILE A 185 -23.72 -1.60 -7.29
C ILE A 185 -23.57 -1.65 -8.81
N THR A 186 -24.32 -2.54 -9.46
CA THR A 186 -24.44 -2.61 -10.91
C THR A 186 -25.92 -2.80 -11.27
N LYS A 187 -26.29 -2.65 -12.54
CA LYS A 187 -27.64 -2.98 -13.01
C LYS A 187 -27.88 -4.47 -13.22
N ASP A 188 -26.84 -5.30 -13.15
CA ASP A 188 -26.96 -6.75 -13.28
C ASP A 188 -27.75 -7.30 -12.07
N LYS A 189 -28.82 -8.04 -12.34
CA LYS A 189 -29.73 -8.59 -11.32
C LYS A 189 -29.10 -9.75 -10.56
N ASN A 190 -28.26 -10.53 -11.23
CA ASN A 190 -27.61 -11.73 -10.75
C ASN A 190 -26.08 -11.62 -10.87
N LYS A 191 -25.51 -10.46 -10.48
CA LYS A 191 -24.05 -10.34 -10.35
C LYS A 191 -23.51 -11.25 -9.25
N TYR A 192 -22.30 -11.73 -9.44
CA TYR A 192 -21.54 -12.43 -8.40
C TYR A 192 -20.19 -11.77 -8.21
N ILE A 193 -19.82 -11.51 -6.96
CA ILE A 193 -18.50 -10.95 -6.68
C ILE A 193 -17.45 -12.05 -6.88
N HIS A 194 -16.42 -11.77 -7.67
CA HIS A 194 -15.26 -12.63 -7.78
C HIS A 194 -14.28 -12.35 -6.65
N SER A 195 -13.88 -11.09 -6.52
CA SER A 195 -13.00 -10.65 -5.44
C SER A 195 -12.92 -9.14 -5.35
N TYR A 196 -12.58 -8.66 -4.16
CA TYR A 196 -12.11 -7.29 -3.96
C TYR A 196 -10.62 -7.32 -3.62
N TYR A 197 -9.89 -6.30 -4.07
CA TYR A 197 -8.58 -5.95 -3.53
C TYR A 197 -8.66 -4.56 -2.95
N TYR A 198 -8.02 -4.38 -1.80
CA TYR A 198 -7.80 -3.10 -1.15
C TYR A 198 -6.31 -2.85 -0.99
N GLY A 199 -5.86 -1.64 -1.33
CA GLY A 199 -4.56 -1.09 -0.94
C GLY A 199 -4.73 0.23 -0.20
N GLY A 200 -4.20 0.28 1.02
CA GLY A 200 -4.27 1.42 1.94
C GLY A 200 -3.07 2.36 1.85
N LEU A 201 -3.28 3.64 2.17
CA LEU A 201 -2.21 4.65 2.18
C LEU A 201 -1.07 4.32 3.15
N ASN A 202 -1.32 3.50 4.17
CA ASN A 202 -0.31 2.98 5.10
C ASN A 202 0.42 1.71 4.60
N HIS A 203 0.30 1.38 3.31
CA HIS A 203 0.86 0.19 2.67
C HIS A 203 0.27 -1.15 3.12
N GLU A 204 -0.75 -1.15 3.98
CA GLU A 204 -1.53 -2.37 4.20
C GLU A 204 -2.38 -2.69 2.97
N GLY A 205 -2.67 -3.96 2.76
CA GLY A 205 -3.48 -4.39 1.63
C GLY A 205 -3.98 -5.80 1.81
N GLU A 206 -5.04 -6.14 1.09
CA GLU A 206 -5.60 -7.48 1.12
C GLU A 206 -6.45 -7.80 -0.10
N ILE A 207 -6.44 -9.07 -0.48
CA ILE A 207 -7.43 -9.69 -1.35
C ILE A 207 -8.54 -10.25 -0.45
N LEU A 208 -9.78 -9.88 -0.79
CA LEU A 208 -10.99 -10.41 -0.20
C LEU A 208 -11.72 -11.31 -1.19
N PHE A 209 -12.03 -12.52 -0.74
CA PHE A 209 -12.68 -13.56 -1.52
C PHE A 209 -14.14 -13.20 -1.73
N GLY A 210 -14.58 -13.21 -2.99
CA GLY A 210 -15.97 -13.04 -3.38
C GLY A 210 -16.74 -14.35 -3.37
N GLU A 211 -17.99 -14.29 -3.82
CA GLU A 211 -18.87 -15.44 -3.95
C GLU A 211 -18.33 -16.46 -4.95
N ARG A 212 -17.96 -16.04 -6.18
CA ARG A 212 -17.68 -16.96 -7.28
C ARG A 212 -16.29 -16.83 -7.89
N THR A 213 -15.66 -17.96 -8.17
CA THR A 213 -14.44 -18.08 -8.98
C THR A 213 -14.58 -19.34 -9.81
N TRP A 214 -14.21 -19.27 -11.09
CA TRP A 214 -14.33 -20.41 -12.01
C TRP A 214 -15.75 -21.03 -12.02
N GLY A 215 -16.79 -20.20 -11.79
CA GLY A 215 -18.19 -20.62 -11.75
C GLY A 215 -18.69 -21.25 -10.44
N GLU A 216 -17.84 -21.42 -9.43
CA GLU A 216 -18.18 -22.09 -8.17
C GLU A 216 -18.16 -21.16 -6.95
N ASN A 217 -18.93 -21.48 -5.90
CA ASN A 217 -18.91 -20.73 -4.66
C ASN A 217 -17.65 -21.05 -3.83
N GLN A 218 -16.60 -20.24 -3.95
CA GLN A 218 -15.31 -20.49 -3.29
C GLN A 218 -15.40 -20.36 -1.77
N ILE A 219 -16.23 -19.44 -1.25
CA ILE A 219 -16.37 -19.21 0.18
C ILE A 219 -16.91 -20.45 0.86
N GLU A 220 -17.99 -21.02 0.31
CA GLU A 220 -18.61 -22.23 0.84
C GLU A 220 -17.74 -23.47 0.60
N LYS A 221 -17.23 -23.65 -0.63
CA LYS A 221 -16.45 -24.82 -1.03
C LYS A 221 -15.18 -24.98 -0.19
N TYR A 222 -14.45 -23.89 0.04
CA TYR A 222 -13.17 -23.90 0.76
C TYR A 222 -13.25 -23.40 2.19
N LYS A 223 -14.46 -23.09 2.68
CA LYS A 223 -14.71 -22.60 4.05
C LYS A 223 -13.82 -21.39 4.38
N ILE A 224 -13.80 -20.42 3.49
CA ILE A 224 -12.94 -19.24 3.61
C ILE A 224 -13.28 -18.50 4.93
N PRO A 225 -12.30 -18.23 5.81
CA PRO A 225 -12.54 -17.50 7.05
C PRO A 225 -13.19 -16.13 6.81
N GLU A 226 -14.11 -15.72 7.70
CA GLU A 226 -14.89 -14.48 7.55
C GLU A 226 -14.03 -13.23 7.33
N LYS A 227 -12.90 -13.11 8.04
CA LYS A 227 -11.93 -12.02 7.87
C LYS A 227 -11.33 -11.89 6.46
N PHE A 228 -11.42 -12.94 5.64
CA PHE A 228 -10.92 -12.95 4.26
C PHE A 228 -12.03 -12.80 3.22
N GLN A 229 -13.29 -12.69 3.64
CA GLN A 229 -14.42 -12.52 2.73
C GLN A 229 -14.63 -11.04 2.37
N TYR A 230 -15.17 -10.77 1.18
CA TYR A 230 -15.47 -9.42 0.68
C TYR A 230 -16.50 -8.64 1.54
N THR A 231 -17.27 -9.36 2.34
CA THR A 231 -18.24 -8.81 3.31
C THR A 231 -17.60 -8.39 4.65
N SER A 232 -16.31 -8.68 4.86
CA SER A 232 -15.61 -8.42 6.12
C SER A 232 -15.63 -6.94 6.50
N LEU A 233 -16.05 -6.67 7.73
CA LEU A 233 -16.10 -5.33 8.30
C LEU A 233 -15.05 -5.20 9.40
N ILE A 234 -13.90 -4.65 9.03
CA ILE A 234 -12.78 -4.40 9.95
C ILE A 234 -12.25 -2.98 9.77
N PRO A 235 -11.57 -2.41 10.78
CA PRO A 235 -10.90 -1.12 10.65
C PRO A 235 -9.79 -1.16 9.60
N ARG A 236 -9.90 -0.32 8.57
CA ARG A 236 -8.93 -0.19 7.48
C ARG A 236 -8.47 1.25 7.36
N ALA A 237 -7.24 1.45 6.89
CA ALA A 237 -6.78 2.77 6.48
C ALA A 237 -7.57 3.27 5.25
N ILE A 238 -7.32 4.52 4.88
CA ILE A 238 -7.92 5.14 3.69
C ILE A 238 -7.31 4.48 2.44
N PRO A 239 -8.12 4.06 1.45
CA PRO A 239 -7.62 3.40 0.24
C PRO A 239 -6.90 4.38 -0.68
N PHE A 240 -5.82 3.96 -1.30
CA PHE A 240 -5.24 4.63 -2.47
C PHE A 240 -5.61 3.94 -3.79
N VAL A 241 -5.94 2.65 -3.72
CA VAL A 241 -6.33 1.82 -4.86
C VAL A 241 -7.33 0.77 -4.38
N ILE A 242 -8.32 0.46 -5.21
CA ILE A 242 -9.13 -0.74 -5.09
C ILE A 242 -9.20 -1.46 -6.44
N PHE A 243 -9.39 -2.77 -6.40
CA PHE A 243 -9.78 -3.55 -7.56
C PHE A 243 -11.02 -4.35 -7.22
N ILE A 244 -12.00 -4.36 -8.12
CA ILE A 244 -13.20 -5.15 -7.96
C ILE A 244 -13.36 -6.02 -9.18
N LYS A 245 -13.40 -7.34 -8.98
CA LYS A 245 -13.75 -8.33 -9.99
C LYS A 245 -15.15 -8.87 -9.74
N TRP A 246 -15.97 -8.96 -10.77
CA TRP A 246 -17.33 -9.53 -10.66
C TRP A 246 -17.80 -10.14 -11.99
N PHE A 247 -18.65 -11.14 -11.88
CA PHE A 247 -19.39 -11.68 -13.02
C PHE A 247 -20.66 -10.86 -13.25
N GLY A 248 -20.88 -10.43 -14.49
CA GLY A 248 -22.13 -9.79 -14.92
C GLY A 248 -23.24 -10.81 -15.23
N ASP A 249 -24.44 -10.31 -15.54
CA ASP A 249 -25.59 -11.15 -15.95
C ASP A 249 -25.34 -11.91 -17.26
N ASP A 250 -24.42 -11.40 -18.09
CA ASP A 250 -23.94 -12.01 -19.32
C ASP A 250 -22.94 -13.15 -19.09
N GLY A 251 -22.60 -13.44 -17.84
CA GLY A 251 -21.62 -14.47 -17.45
C GLY A 251 -20.17 -14.07 -17.67
N LYS A 252 -19.90 -12.83 -18.09
CA LYS A 252 -18.54 -12.33 -18.33
C LYS A 252 -17.92 -11.79 -17.05
N LEU A 253 -16.61 -11.97 -16.90
CA LEU A 253 -15.84 -11.40 -15.80
C LEU A 253 -15.41 -9.97 -16.14
N TYR A 254 -15.73 -9.05 -15.24
CA TYR A 254 -15.33 -7.65 -15.32
C TYR A 254 -14.35 -7.32 -14.21
N ARG A 255 -13.42 -6.42 -14.50
CA ARG A 255 -12.50 -5.82 -13.53
C ARG A 255 -12.58 -4.31 -13.58
N LEU A 256 -12.89 -3.72 -12.44
CA LEU A 256 -12.70 -2.31 -12.16
C LEU A 256 -11.36 -2.15 -11.44
N TRP A 257 -10.53 -1.27 -11.99
CA TRP A 257 -9.33 -0.76 -11.34
C TRP A 257 -9.46 0.75 -11.19
N ASN A 258 -8.91 1.31 -10.12
CA ASN A 258 -8.86 2.75 -9.95
C ASN A 258 -7.57 3.22 -9.27
N ASN A 259 -7.30 4.53 -9.35
CA ASN A 259 -6.29 5.21 -8.55
C ASN A 259 -6.90 6.50 -7.97
N PHE A 260 -6.94 6.62 -6.65
CA PHE A 260 -7.54 7.77 -5.98
C PHE A 260 -6.59 8.97 -5.95
N ASN A 261 -7.14 10.18 -6.09
CA ASN A 261 -6.42 11.36 -5.63
C ASN A 261 -6.28 11.32 -4.11
N VAL A 262 -5.03 11.19 -3.61
CA VAL A 262 -4.74 11.04 -2.18
C VAL A 262 -5.32 12.18 -1.33
N ALA A 263 -5.23 13.44 -1.79
CA ALA A 263 -5.72 14.57 -1.02
C ALA A 263 -7.26 14.57 -0.92
N GLU A 264 -7.96 14.32 -2.03
CA GLU A 264 -9.42 14.25 -2.05
C GLU A 264 -9.95 13.07 -1.23
N VAL A 265 -9.37 11.87 -1.37
CA VAL A 265 -9.85 10.69 -0.62
C VAL A 265 -9.60 10.86 0.88
N MET A 266 -8.48 11.45 1.28
CA MET A 266 -8.21 11.79 2.69
C MET A 266 -9.23 12.76 3.26
N ASP A 267 -9.47 13.88 2.55
CA ASP A 267 -10.47 14.88 2.91
C ASP A 267 -11.88 14.29 2.94
N SER A 268 -12.21 13.39 2.00
CA SER A 268 -13.51 12.75 1.92
C SER A 268 -13.77 11.84 3.11
N PHE A 269 -12.79 11.03 3.53
CA PHE A 269 -12.90 10.21 4.73
C PHE A 269 -12.99 11.06 6.00
N GLU A 270 -12.17 12.10 6.13
CA GLU A 270 -12.25 13.00 7.27
C GLU A 270 -13.62 13.68 7.35
N LYS A 271 -14.10 14.24 6.24
CA LYS A 271 -15.44 14.85 6.13
C LYS A 271 -16.54 13.84 6.40
N ALA A 272 -16.44 12.60 5.92
CA ALA A 272 -17.48 11.61 6.12
C ALA A 272 -17.59 11.20 7.60
N PHE A 273 -16.47 10.95 8.28
CA PHE A 273 -16.46 10.41 9.65
C PHE A 273 -16.49 11.46 10.76
N LYS A 274 -16.24 12.74 10.47
CA LYS A 274 -16.20 13.80 11.49
C LYS A 274 -17.48 13.89 12.34
N GLY A 275 -17.35 13.72 13.65
CA GLY A 275 -18.45 13.72 14.62
C GLY A 275 -19.29 12.45 14.62
N GLN A 276 -18.85 11.40 13.90
CA GLN A 276 -19.47 10.08 13.82
C GLN A 276 -18.40 9.00 13.62
N GLU A 277 -17.29 9.10 14.35
CA GLU A 277 -16.08 8.29 14.15
C GLU A 277 -16.28 6.79 14.42
N ASN A 278 -17.31 6.43 15.18
CA ASN A 278 -17.65 5.04 15.49
C ASN A 278 -18.67 4.42 14.51
N GLU A 279 -19.24 5.22 13.61
CA GLU A 279 -20.18 4.72 12.61
C GLU A 279 -19.47 3.88 11.55
N VAL A 280 -20.25 3.03 10.87
CA VAL A 280 -19.73 2.19 9.78
C VAL A 280 -19.75 2.98 8.47
N GLY A 281 -18.60 3.08 7.83
CA GLY A 281 -18.49 3.59 6.47
C GLY A 281 -18.83 2.53 5.41
N ASN A 282 -19.48 2.96 4.35
CA ASN A 282 -19.70 2.18 3.15
C ASN A 282 -19.14 2.94 1.94
N LEU A 283 -18.05 2.44 1.38
CA LEU A 283 -17.51 2.93 0.11
C LEU A 283 -18.30 2.25 -1.02
N ILE A 284 -19.21 2.99 -1.62
CA ILE A 284 -20.12 2.53 -2.66
C ILE A 284 -19.51 2.84 -4.02
N ILE A 285 -19.40 1.81 -4.86
CA ILE A 285 -18.95 1.90 -6.25
C ILE A 285 -20.15 1.55 -7.13
N GLU A 286 -20.74 2.54 -7.78
CA GLU A 286 -21.89 2.36 -8.68
C GLU A 286 -21.43 2.37 -10.14
N VAL A 287 -21.41 1.19 -10.76
CA VAL A 287 -21.02 1.00 -12.16
C VAL A 287 -22.18 1.35 -13.07
N ASN A 288 -21.88 2.09 -14.14
CA ASN A 288 -22.86 2.48 -15.14
C ASN A 288 -23.37 1.27 -15.98
N ASN A 289 -24.47 1.46 -16.71
CA ASN A 289 -25.12 0.36 -17.44
C ASN A 289 -24.21 -0.27 -18.51
N THR A 290 -23.31 0.51 -19.11
CA THR A 290 -22.40 0.06 -20.16
C THR A 290 -21.11 -0.56 -19.61
N LYS A 291 -20.93 -0.60 -18.27
CA LYS A 291 -19.72 -1.10 -17.61
C LYS A 291 -18.44 -0.43 -18.12
N THR A 292 -18.51 0.86 -18.38
CA THR A 292 -17.39 1.68 -18.87
C THR A 292 -16.93 2.72 -17.85
N ASP A 293 -17.75 3.00 -16.84
CA ASP A 293 -17.49 4.03 -15.85
C ASP A 293 -18.19 3.71 -14.52
N ALA A 294 -17.80 4.38 -13.44
CA ALA A 294 -18.43 4.22 -12.13
C ALA A 294 -18.37 5.52 -11.29
N ASN A 295 -19.43 5.75 -10.51
CA ASN A 295 -19.41 6.77 -9.47
C ASN A 295 -18.97 6.17 -8.14
N ILE A 296 -18.21 6.94 -7.35
CA ILE A 296 -17.73 6.51 -6.02
C ILE A 296 -18.25 7.48 -4.95
N CYS A 297 -18.90 6.92 -3.93
CA CYS A 297 -19.45 7.66 -2.79
C CYS A 297 -19.09 6.96 -1.48
N LEU A 298 -18.61 7.72 -0.50
CA LEU A 298 -18.46 7.25 0.87
C LEU A 298 -19.68 7.68 1.69
N LYS A 299 -20.43 6.70 2.17
CA LYS A 299 -21.58 6.90 3.07
C LYS A 299 -21.24 6.53 4.50
N VAL A 300 -21.48 7.42 5.45
CA VAL A 300 -21.32 7.20 6.89
C VAL A 300 -22.53 7.80 7.60
N GLY A 301 -23.36 6.96 8.22
CA GLY A 301 -24.70 7.37 8.69
C GLY A 301 -25.54 7.96 7.54
N GLU A 302 -26.09 9.15 7.75
CA GLU A 302 -26.82 9.91 6.72
C GLU A 302 -25.91 10.77 5.83
N ARG A 303 -24.60 10.85 6.13
CA ARG A 303 -23.66 11.69 5.37
C ARG A 303 -23.15 10.93 4.15
N GLU A 304 -23.30 11.54 2.99
CA GLU A 304 -22.79 11.04 1.70
C GLU A 304 -21.74 12.01 1.16
N VAL A 305 -20.55 11.50 0.85
CA VAL A 305 -19.43 12.27 0.31
C VAL A 305 -18.97 11.62 -0.99
N TRP A 306 -19.14 12.34 -2.10
CA TRP A 306 -18.71 11.89 -3.42
C TRP A 306 -17.20 12.06 -3.60
N ILE A 307 -16.56 11.05 -4.19
CA ILE A 307 -15.13 11.04 -4.51
C ILE A 307 -15.02 11.01 -6.03
N CYS A 308 -14.64 12.14 -6.61
CA CYS A 308 -14.81 12.35 -8.04
C CYS A 308 -13.49 12.40 -8.82
N ASN A 309 -12.37 12.64 -8.13
CA ASN A 309 -11.05 12.67 -8.74
C ASN A 309 -10.38 11.30 -8.64
N VAL A 310 -10.76 10.43 -9.58
CA VAL A 310 -10.31 9.03 -9.64
C VAL A 310 -9.97 8.68 -11.10
N ASP A 311 -8.76 8.17 -11.35
CA ASP A 311 -8.46 7.47 -12.62
C ASP A 311 -9.09 6.08 -12.51
N LEU A 312 -10.06 5.76 -13.35
CA LEU A 312 -10.86 4.55 -13.25
C LEU A 312 -10.96 3.87 -14.60
N ARG A 313 -10.83 2.54 -14.60
CA ARG A 313 -10.95 1.72 -15.80
C ARG A 313 -11.74 0.47 -15.50
N ILE A 314 -12.69 0.17 -16.37
CA ILE A 314 -13.46 -1.08 -16.33
C ILE A 314 -13.17 -1.84 -17.62
N ASN A 315 -12.79 -3.11 -17.51
CA ASN A 315 -12.53 -3.97 -18.64
C ASN A 315 -13.17 -5.34 -18.41
N GLU A 316 -13.66 -5.94 -19.49
CA GLU A 316 -13.86 -7.40 -19.53
C GLU A 316 -12.49 -8.07 -19.47
N ILE A 317 -12.37 -9.14 -18.70
CA ILE A 317 -11.13 -9.88 -18.49
C ILE A 317 -11.38 -11.38 -18.52
N GLU A 318 -10.31 -12.14 -18.72
CA GLU A 318 -10.31 -13.59 -18.51
C GLU A 318 -9.98 -13.91 -17.04
N GLU A 319 -10.40 -15.08 -16.56
CA GLU A 319 -10.30 -15.46 -15.14
C GLU A 319 -8.86 -15.45 -14.60
N TRP A 320 -7.87 -15.76 -15.44
CA TRP A 320 -6.45 -15.80 -15.07
C TRP A 320 -5.78 -14.40 -15.00
N GLN A 321 -6.48 -13.31 -15.35
CA GLN A 321 -5.96 -11.92 -15.39
C GLN A 321 -6.34 -11.09 -14.16
#